data_AF-A0A2E3BH99-F1
#
_entry.id   AF-A0A2E3BH99-F1
#
_cell.length_a   1.000
_cell.length_b   1.000
_cell.length_c   1.000
_cell.angle_alpha   90.00
_cell.angle_beta   90.00
_cell.angle_gamma   90.00
#
_symmetry.space_group_name_H-M   'P 1'
#
loop_
_entity.id
_entity.type
_entity.pdbx_description
1 polymer ?
#
loop_
_entity_poly.entity_id
_entity_poly.type
_entity_poly.pdbx_seq_one_letter_code
_entity_poly.pdbx_strand_id
1 'polypeptide(L)' 'MLPKTWKGLDDDNISCTEKIKILNENIIEIDQIIEDALEDAVLMGADPKQVIKVIIKSLEEKNSDN' A
#
# COMPACT_ATOMS: atom_id res chain seq x y z
N MET A 1 5.08 -7.84 5.30
CA MET A 1 4.50 -9.21 5.40
C MET A 1 3.13 -9.17 4.76
N LEU A 2 2.89 -9.99 3.72
CA LEU A 2 1.61 -10.01 3.00
C LEU A 2 0.54 -10.79 3.79
N PRO A 3 -0.74 -10.40 3.72
CA PRO A 3 -1.81 -11.12 4.40
C PRO A 3 -2.00 -12.51 3.79
N LYS A 4 -2.26 -13.51 4.65
CA LYS A 4 -2.60 -14.88 4.21
C LYS A 4 -4.03 -14.99 3.70
N THR A 5 -4.88 -14.03 4.03
CA THR A 5 -6.30 -14.01 3.68
C THR A 5 -6.76 -12.58 3.53
N TRP A 6 -7.51 -12.33 2.46
CA TRP A 6 -8.15 -11.04 2.18
C TRP A 6 -9.64 -11.13 2.52
N LYS A 7 -10.23 -10.02 2.96
CA LYS A 7 -11.66 -9.92 3.28
C LYS A 7 -12.43 -9.26 2.13
N GLY A 8 -13.62 -9.78 1.85
CA GLY A 8 -14.61 -9.13 1.01
C GLY A 8 -15.43 -8.09 1.79
N LEU A 9 -16.37 -7.44 1.10
CA LEU A 9 -17.23 -6.40 1.68
C LEU A 9 -18.14 -6.94 2.80
N ASP A 10 -18.51 -8.21 2.73
CA ASP A 10 -19.35 -8.88 3.72
C ASP A 10 -18.54 -9.52 4.87
N ASP A 11 -17.26 -9.14 5.03
CA ASP A 11 -16.28 -9.74 5.95
C ASP A 11 -15.97 -11.23 5.72
N ASP A 12 -16.42 -11.78 4.59
CA ASP A 12 -16.07 -13.13 4.17
C ASP A 12 -14.65 -13.21 3.60
N ASN A 13 -14.01 -14.37 3.74
CA ASN A 13 -12.68 -14.58 3.18
C ASN A 13 -12.75 -14.73 1.65
N ILE A 14 -11.92 -13.99 0.93
CA ILE A 14 -11.71 -14.19 -0.50
C ILE A 14 -11.05 -15.57 -0.69
N SER A 15 -11.77 -16.50 -1.33
CA SER A 15 -11.30 -17.89 -1.53
C SER A 15 -10.63 -18.14 -2.88
N CYS A 16 -10.85 -17.26 -3.86
CA CYS A 16 -10.25 -17.39 -5.19
C CYS A 16 -8.75 -17.08 -5.13
N THR A 17 -7.93 -18.10 -5.38
CA THR A 17 -6.46 -18.01 -5.31
C THR A 17 -5.89 -16.97 -6.26
N GLU A 18 -6.48 -16.81 -7.46
CA GLU A 18 -6.02 -15.79 -8.42
C GLU A 18 -6.29 -14.37 -7.91
N LYS A 19 -7.44 -14.13 -7.28
CA LYS A 19 -7.73 -12.82 -6.66
C LYS A 19 -6.73 -12.52 -5.53
N ILE A 20 -6.43 -13.50 -4.68
CA ILE A 20 -5.44 -13.35 -3.60
C ILE A 20 -4.06 -13.03 -4.18
N LYS A 21 -3.67 -13.73 -5.24
CA LYS A 21 -2.40 -13.50 -5.93
C LYS A 21 -2.30 -12.06 -6.45
N ILE A 22 -3.30 -11.60 -7.21
CA ILE A 22 -3.33 -10.24 -7.75
C ILE A 22 -3.29 -9.20 -6.61
N LEU A 23 -4.06 -9.38 -5.54
CA LEU A 23 -4.03 -8.45 -4.40
C LEU A 23 -2.64 -8.41 -3.74
N ASN A 24 -1.97 -9.54 -3.62
CA ASN A 24 -0.61 -9.61 -3.10
C ASN A 24 0.40 -8.95 -4.03
N GLU A 25 0.30 -9.15 -5.34
CA GLU A 25 1.13 -8.49 -6.36
C GLU A 25 0.97 -6.96 -6.27
N ASN A 26 -0.26 -6.45 -6.16
CA ASN A 26 -0.51 -5.02 -5.97
C ASN A 26 0.21 -4.45 -4.72
N ILE A 27 0.20 -5.17 -3.60
CA ILE A 27 0.90 -4.71 -2.39
C ILE A 27 2.42 -4.71 -2.59
N ILE A 28 2.97 -5.70 -3.29
CA ILE A 28 4.40 -5.75 -3.60
C ILE A 28 4.79 -4.57 -4.51
N GLU A 29 3.99 -4.26 -5.52
CA GLU A 29 4.25 -3.11 -6.41
C GLU A 29 4.21 -1.78 -5.64
N ILE A 30 3.25 -1.61 -4.73
CA ILE A 30 3.17 -0.42 -3.88
C ILE A 30 4.41 -0.31 -2.98
N ASP A 31 4.87 -1.42 -2.40
CA ASP A 31 6.06 -1.45 -1.55
C ASP A 31 7.29 -0.96 -2.31
N GLN A 32 7.50 -1.45 -3.54
CA GLN A 32 8.60 -1.01 -4.42
C GLN A 32 8.52 0.49 -4.73
N ILE A 33 7.33 1.00 -5.06
CA ILE A 33 7.14 2.43 -5.33
C ILE A 33 7.44 3.28 -4.09
N ILE A 34 7.08 2.80 -2.90
CA ILE A 34 7.37 3.48 -1.64
C ILE A 34 8.88 3.48 -1.38
N GLU A 35 9.58 2.37 -1.59
CA GLU A 35 11.03 2.29 -1.45
C GLU A 35 11.73 3.31 -2.35
N ASP A 36 11.39 3.35 -3.65
CA ASP A 36 11.92 4.33 -4.60
C ASP A 36 11.67 5.77 -4.13
N ALA A 37 10.45 6.08 -3.66
CA ALA A 37 10.11 7.41 -3.17
C ALA A 37 10.89 7.82 -1.90
N LEU A 38 11.24 6.85 -1.04
CA LEU A 38 12.06 7.09 0.14
C LEU A 38 13.54 7.28 -0.23
N GLU A 39 14.05 6.52 -1.21
CA GLU A 39 15.39 6.71 -1.75
C GLU A 39 15.54 8.10 -2.38
N ASP A 40 14.57 8.52 -3.18
CA ASP A 40 14.53 9.88 -3.76
C ASP A 40 14.50 10.94 -2.67
N ALA A 41 13.74 10.73 -1.59
CA ALA A 41 13.71 11.67 -0.46
C ALA A 41 15.09 11.84 0.18
N VAL A 42 15.82 10.74 0.38
CA VAL A 42 17.19 10.76 0.89
C VAL A 42 18.12 11.49 -0.08
N LEU A 43 18.03 11.20 -1.38
CA LEU A 43 18.85 11.86 -2.41
C LEU A 43 18.60 13.36 -2.50
N MET A 44 17.36 13.79 -2.25
CA MET A 44 16.96 15.21 -2.24
C MET A 44 17.21 15.91 -0.90
N GLY A 45 17.74 15.21 0.11
CA GLY A 45 18.01 15.76 1.44
C GLY A 45 16.75 16.03 2.28
N ALA A 46 15.62 15.40 1.94
CA ALA A 46 14.39 15.45 2.71
C ALA A 46 14.37 14.38 3.82
N ASP A 47 13.53 14.56 4.85
CA ASP A 47 13.27 13.51 5.86
C ASP A 47 12.32 12.45 5.27
N PRO A 48 12.76 11.19 5.10
CA PRO A 48 11.89 10.13 4.56
C PRO A 48 10.63 9.91 5.41
N LYS A 49 10.69 10.20 6.72
CA LYS A 49 9.51 10.12 7.59
C LYS A 49 8.42 11.12 7.20
N GLN A 50 8.80 12.26 6.62
CA GLN A 50 7.82 13.22 6.11
C GLN A 50 7.11 12.67 4.87
N VAL A 51 7.83 11.98 3.98
CA VAL A 51 7.25 11.32 2.81
C VAL A 51 6.22 10.27 3.24
N ILE A 52 6.56 9.42 4.21
CA ILE A 52 5.62 8.43 4.77
C ILE A 52 4.35 9.11 5.30
N LYS A 53 4.48 10.20 6.06
CA LYS A 53 3.32 10.94 6.60
C LYS A 53 2.42 11.48 5.50
N VAL A 54 3.00 12.02 4.42
CA VAL A 54 2.23 12.54 3.28
C VAL A 54 1.52 11.41 2.55
N ILE A 55 2.18 10.27 2.33
CA ILE A 55 1.57 9.08 1.71
C ILE A 55 0.37 8.60 2.54
N ILE A 56 0.54 8.43 3.86
CA ILE A 56 -0.55 7.99 4.75
C ILE A 56 -1.73 8.97 4.67
N LYS A 57 -1.46 10.27 4.78
CA LYS A 57 -2.51 11.30 4.68
C LYS A 57 -3.24 11.24 3.33
N SER A 58 -2.51 11.06 2.22
CA SER A 58 -3.09 10.93 0.89
C SER A 58 -4.01 9.71 0.77
N LEU A 59 -3.64 8.59 1.41
CA LEU A 59 -4.48 7.39 1.46
C LEU A 59 -5.74 7.58 2.31
N GLU A 60 -5.65 8.29 3.43
CA GLU A 60 -6.82 8.63 4.27
C GLU A 60 -7.83 9.50 3.54
N GLU A 61 -7.36 10.50 2.79
CA GLU A 61 -8.21 11.38 1.97
C GLU A 61 -8.94 10.58 0.88
N LYS A 62 -8.23 9.68 0.17
CA LYS A 62 -8.83 8.82 -0.87
C LYS A 62 -9.92 7.88 -0.35
N ASN A 63 -9.82 7.42 0.90
CA ASN A 63 -10.83 6.56 1.51
C ASN A 63 -12.04 7.35 2.05
N SER A 64 -11.95 8.68 2.12
CA SER A 64 -13.03 9.55 2.60
C SER A 64 -13.98 10.01 1.48
N ASP A 65 -13.59 9.81 0.22
CA ASP A 65 -14.39 10.15 -0.98
C ASP A 65 -15.32 9.01 -1.45
N ASN A 66 -15.66 8.06 -0.56
CA ASN A 66 -16.52 6.91 -0.86
C ASN A 66 -17.76 6.86 0.03
#